data_AF-A0A0P7JLT2-F1
#
_entry.id   AF-A0A0P7JLT2-F1
#
_cell.length_a   1.000
_cell.length_b   1.000
_cell.length_c   1.000
_cell.angle_alpha   90.00
_cell.angle_beta   90.00
_cell.angle_gamma   90.00
#
_symmetry.space_group_name_H-M   'P 1'
#
loop_
_entity.id
_entity.type
_entity.pdbx_description
1 polymer ?
#
loop_
_entity_poly.entity_id
_entity_poly.type
_entity_poly.pdbx_seq_one_letter_code
_entity_poly.pdbx_strand_id
1 'polypeptide(L)'
;MAIKVQEYQLLREFKREGAERAAKLLQYQKDAESARSRLRELQTQYEQTFTESVKHGTDATAQLVKIDDDIALQKEVVTRRERDLTLVHQAMPETIISSVEVVEKYKPEYADGIRAEFEDKVNPKLQLARDLILSCIDDHKEYSSAYNDIYREITDLVTANHQAGKTRYIMTQIHPTDSAQVFGATGTISGVRKLLEQVSQYTFGNKPRDYKYIDVAPTTTEKVGK
;
A
#
# COMPACT_ATOMS: atom_id res chain seq x y z
N MET A 1 -16.85 12.83 -5.66
CA MET A 1 -15.99 12.28 -6.74
C MET A 1 -15.39 10.98 -6.25
N ALA A 2 -15.58 9.88 -6.97
CA ALA A 2 -14.84 8.64 -6.71
C ALA A 2 -13.44 8.78 -7.31
N ILE A 3 -12.40 8.40 -6.56
CA ILE A 3 -11.02 8.37 -7.07
C ILE A 3 -10.94 7.23 -8.09
N LYS A 4 -10.59 7.55 -9.34
CA LYS A 4 -10.36 6.53 -10.36
C LYS A 4 -8.97 5.95 -10.13
N VAL A 5 -8.92 4.71 -9.65
CA VAL A 5 -7.65 3.98 -9.49
C VAL A 5 -7.09 3.69 -10.87
N GLN A 6 -5.92 4.22 -11.17
CA GLN A 6 -5.20 3.88 -12.40
C GLN A 6 -4.61 2.49 -12.26
N GLU A 7 -4.67 1.68 -13.32
CA GLU A 7 -4.03 0.36 -13.33
C GLU A 7 -2.59 0.46 -13.81
N TYR A 8 -1.66 -0.19 -13.10
CA TYR A 8 -0.28 -0.31 -13.57
C TYR A 8 -0.17 -1.44 -14.61
N GLN A 9 -0.28 -1.08 -15.89
CA GLN A 9 -0.37 -2.03 -17.00
C GLN A 9 0.83 -2.99 -17.08
N LEU A 10 2.05 -2.49 -16.89
CA LEU A 10 3.26 -3.31 -16.98
C LEU A 10 3.27 -4.45 -15.93
N LEU A 11 2.80 -4.19 -14.72
CA LEU A 11 2.65 -5.22 -13.68
C LEU A 11 1.55 -6.23 -14.05
N ARG A 12 0.46 -5.79 -14.69
CA ARG A 12 -0.63 -6.66 -15.12
C ARG A 12 -0.15 -7.63 -16.22
N GLU A 13 0.59 -7.11 -17.18
CA GLU A 13 1.18 -7.90 -18.28
C GLU A 13 2.21 -8.90 -17.76
N PHE A 14 3.12 -8.47 -16.87
CA PHE A 14 4.09 -9.35 -16.21
C PHE A 14 3.41 -10.52 -15.47
N LYS A 15 2.35 -10.23 -14.69
CA LYS A 15 1.58 -11.27 -13.99
C LYS A 15 0.88 -12.22 -14.96
N ARG A 16 0.36 -11.71 -16.07
CA ARG A 16 -0.29 -12.54 -17.10
C ARG A 16 0.72 -13.50 -17.74
N GLU A 17 1.90 -13.02 -18.14
CA GLU A 17 2.97 -13.87 -18.69
C GLU A 17 3.40 -14.95 -17.70
N GLY A 18 3.59 -14.58 -16.43
CA GLY A 18 3.91 -15.53 -15.37
C GLY A 18 2.83 -16.61 -15.18
N ALA A 19 1.55 -16.22 -15.24
CA ALA A 19 0.43 -17.16 -15.13
C ALA A 19 0.32 -18.10 -16.34
N GLU A 20 0.52 -17.59 -17.56
CA GLU A 20 0.54 -18.41 -18.78
C GLU A 20 1.68 -19.43 -18.75
N ARG A 21 2.87 -19.02 -18.27
CA ARG A 21 4.01 -19.90 -18.07
C ARG A 21 3.72 -20.99 -17.04
N ALA A 22 3.17 -20.62 -15.89
CA ALA A 22 2.80 -21.56 -14.84
C ALA A 22 1.74 -22.57 -15.32
N ALA A 23 0.75 -22.11 -16.08
CA ALA A 23 -0.28 -22.97 -16.67
C ALA A 23 0.30 -23.97 -17.68
N LYS A 24 1.22 -23.53 -18.55
CA LYS A 24 1.93 -24.42 -19.49
C LYS A 24 2.76 -25.47 -18.76
N LEU A 25 3.54 -25.08 -17.74
CA LEU A 25 4.29 -26.04 -16.91
C LEU A 25 3.37 -27.08 -16.26
N LEU A 26 2.27 -26.61 -15.70
CA LEU A 26 1.30 -27.47 -15.03
C LEU A 26 0.71 -28.51 -16.01
N GLN A 27 0.50 -28.13 -17.27
CA GLN A 27 0.02 -29.08 -18.29
C GLN A 27 1.02 -30.22 -18.53
N TYR A 28 2.30 -29.90 -18.74
CA TYR A 28 3.33 -30.94 -18.95
C TYR A 28 3.52 -31.82 -17.71
N GLN A 29 3.41 -31.25 -16.51
CA GLN A 29 3.43 -32.02 -15.26
C GLN A 29 2.27 -33.00 -15.19
N LYS A 30 1.04 -32.53 -15.48
CA LYS A 30 -0.16 -33.38 -15.52
C LYS A 30 -0.05 -34.47 -16.58
N ASP A 31 0.50 -34.19 -17.74
CA ASP A 31 0.67 -35.18 -18.81
C ASP A 31 1.66 -36.28 -18.40
N ALA A 32 2.76 -35.93 -17.73
CA ALA A 32 3.72 -36.89 -17.20
C ALA A 32 3.14 -37.72 -16.04
N GLU A 33 2.39 -37.09 -15.13
CA GLU A 33 1.70 -37.78 -14.05
C GLU A 33 0.62 -38.74 -14.58
N SER A 34 -0.17 -38.31 -15.57
CA SER A 34 -1.19 -39.13 -16.22
C SER A 34 -0.56 -40.36 -16.88
N ALA A 35 0.55 -40.19 -17.60
CA ALA A 35 1.26 -41.30 -18.22
C ALA A 35 1.78 -42.32 -17.18
N ARG A 36 2.31 -41.83 -16.04
CA ARG A 36 2.75 -42.69 -14.93
C ARG A 36 1.60 -43.43 -14.26
N SER A 37 0.47 -42.75 -14.04
CA SER A 37 -0.74 -43.37 -13.49
C SER A 37 -1.26 -44.48 -14.41
N ARG A 38 -1.29 -44.24 -15.72
CA ARG A 38 -1.70 -45.26 -16.70
C ARG A 38 -0.78 -46.48 -16.71
N LEU A 39 0.53 -46.28 -16.55
CA LEU A 39 1.48 -47.38 -16.42
C LEU A 39 1.18 -48.24 -15.20
N ARG A 40 0.90 -47.61 -14.05
CA ARG A 40 0.53 -48.33 -12.82
C ARG A 40 -0.77 -49.11 -12.99
N GLU A 41 -1.77 -48.53 -13.64
CA GLU A 41 -3.03 -49.23 -13.95
C GLU A 41 -2.78 -50.49 -14.77
N LEU A 42 -1.96 -50.41 -15.83
CA LEU A 42 -1.62 -51.57 -16.66
C LEU A 42 -0.84 -52.64 -15.87
N GLN A 43 0.09 -52.23 -15.01
CA GLN A 43 0.80 -53.15 -14.12
C GLN A 43 -0.14 -53.87 -13.14
N THR A 44 -1.08 -53.14 -12.55
CA THR A 44 -2.10 -53.73 -11.68
C THR A 44 -3.04 -54.65 -12.46
N GLN A 45 -3.43 -54.30 -13.68
CA GLN A 45 -4.23 -55.17 -14.55
C GLN A 45 -3.48 -56.47 -14.86
N TYR A 46 -2.19 -56.39 -15.18
CA TYR A 46 -1.35 -57.56 -15.40
C TYR A 46 -1.35 -58.49 -14.18
N GLU A 47 -1.07 -57.94 -12.98
CA GLU A 47 -1.04 -58.70 -11.73
C GLU A 47 -2.39 -59.35 -11.41
N GLN A 48 -3.49 -58.64 -11.64
CA GLN A 48 -4.85 -59.15 -11.45
C GLN A 48 -5.17 -60.28 -12.41
N THR A 49 -4.95 -60.10 -13.72
CA THR A 49 -5.19 -61.12 -14.74
C THR A 49 -4.35 -62.36 -14.49
N PHE A 50 -3.09 -62.21 -14.08
CA PHE A 50 -2.22 -63.32 -13.71
C PHE A 50 -2.74 -64.06 -12.46
N THR A 51 -3.15 -63.33 -11.43
CA THR A 51 -3.68 -63.93 -10.19
C THR A 51 -4.97 -64.69 -10.46
N GLU A 52 -5.87 -64.14 -11.28
CA GLU A 52 -7.12 -64.78 -11.67
C GLU A 52 -6.90 -66.03 -12.53
N SER A 53 -5.95 -65.98 -13.48
CA SER A 53 -5.61 -67.14 -14.32
C SER A 53 -5.09 -68.30 -13.48
N VAL A 54 -4.21 -68.02 -12.51
CA VAL A 54 -3.69 -69.01 -11.55
C VAL A 54 -4.81 -69.54 -10.64
N LYS A 55 -5.65 -68.67 -10.09
CA LYS A 55 -6.73 -69.06 -9.16
C LYS A 55 -7.80 -69.94 -9.82
N HIS A 56 -8.14 -69.66 -11.07
CA HIS A 56 -9.22 -70.35 -11.78
C HIS A 56 -8.73 -71.41 -12.78
N GLY A 57 -7.41 -71.58 -12.94
CA GLY A 57 -6.84 -72.54 -13.88
C GLY A 57 -7.17 -72.24 -15.34
N THR A 58 -7.35 -70.97 -15.68
CA THR A 58 -7.70 -70.52 -17.03
C THR A 58 -6.46 -70.06 -17.78
N ASP A 59 -6.37 -70.35 -19.08
CA ASP A 59 -5.26 -69.86 -19.90
C ASP A 59 -5.51 -68.41 -20.31
N ALA A 60 -4.81 -67.48 -19.65
CA ALA A 60 -4.82 -66.06 -19.96
C ALA A 60 -3.56 -65.59 -20.69
N THR A 61 -2.73 -66.51 -21.21
CA THR A 61 -1.40 -66.19 -21.77
C THR A 61 -1.46 -65.12 -22.86
N ALA A 62 -2.41 -65.21 -23.79
CA ALA A 62 -2.57 -64.22 -24.86
C ALA A 62 -3.03 -62.83 -24.36
N GLN A 63 -3.75 -62.76 -23.23
CA GLN A 63 -4.15 -61.49 -22.62
C GLN A 63 -2.98 -60.86 -21.86
N LEU A 64 -2.22 -61.67 -21.12
CA LEU A 64 -1.01 -61.21 -20.41
C LEU A 64 0.04 -60.65 -21.37
N VAL A 65 0.28 -61.33 -22.51
CA VAL A 65 1.20 -60.83 -23.56
C VAL A 65 0.75 -59.47 -24.09
N LYS A 66 -0.55 -59.27 -24.34
CA LYS A 66 -1.08 -57.97 -24.77
C LYS A 66 -0.88 -56.87 -23.72
N ILE A 67 -1.13 -57.18 -22.45
CA ILE A 67 -0.93 -56.23 -21.36
C ILE A 67 0.57 -55.89 -21.23
N ASP A 68 1.46 -56.86 -21.40
CA ASP A 68 2.91 -56.64 -21.39
C ASP A 68 3.38 -55.75 -22.56
N ASP A 69 2.84 -55.96 -23.77
CA ASP A 69 3.10 -55.10 -24.93
C ASP A 69 2.62 -53.66 -24.67
N ASP A 70 1.42 -53.50 -24.09
CA ASP A 70 0.87 -52.20 -23.70
C ASP A 70 1.72 -51.53 -22.59
N ILE A 71 2.23 -52.31 -21.62
CA ILE A 71 3.17 -51.82 -20.59
C ILE A 71 4.47 -51.34 -21.23
N ALA A 72 5.03 -52.09 -22.18
CA ALA A 72 6.27 -51.72 -22.87
C ALA A 72 6.09 -50.40 -23.65
N LEU A 73 4.99 -50.27 -24.38
CA LEU A 73 4.65 -49.04 -25.09
C LEU A 73 4.42 -47.87 -24.12
N GLN A 74 3.71 -48.10 -23.01
CA GLN A 74 3.43 -47.06 -22.03
C GLN A 74 4.69 -46.61 -21.27
N LYS A 75 5.66 -47.49 -21.02
CA LYS A 75 6.98 -47.10 -20.48
C LYS A 75 7.69 -46.10 -21.39
N GLU A 76 7.65 -46.32 -22.71
CA GLU A 76 8.22 -45.38 -23.67
C GLU A 76 7.48 -44.03 -23.65
N VAL A 77 6.15 -44.04 -23.55
CA VAL A 77 5.34 -42.82 -23.40
C VAL A 77 5.75 -42.05 -22.14
N VAL A 78 5.93 -42.72 -21.00
CA VAL A 78 6.40 -42.09 -19.76
C VAL A 78 7.77 -41.43 -19.97
N THR A 79 8.74 -42.16 -20.53
CA THR A 79 10.08 -41.62 -20.81
C THR A 79 10.02 -40.39 -21.72
N ARG A 80 9.18 -40.41 -22.77
CA ARG A 80 8.98 -39.26 -23.66
C ARG A 80 8.38 -38.06 -22.92
N ARG A 81 7.34 -38.26 -22.10
CA ARG A 81 6.68 -37.17 -21.34
C ARG A 81 7.58 -36.57 -20.26
N GLU A 82 8.40 -37.38 -19.61
CA GLU A 82 9.41 -36.89 -18.65
C GLU A 82 10.50 -36.06 -19.34
N ARG A 83 10.94 -36.51 -20.52
CA ARG A 83 11.86 -35.76 -21.37
C ARG A 83 11.24 -34.44 -21.83
N ASP A 84 10.00 -34.45 -22.29
CA ASP A 84 9.27 -33.25 -22.70
C ASP A 84 9.17 -32.25 -21.55
N LEU A 85 8.82 -32.70 -20.34
CA LEU A 85 8.77 -31.85 -19.15
C LEU A 85 10.14 -31.22 -18.85
N THR A 86 11.22 -32.00 -18.96
CA THR A 86 12.59 -31.52 -18.74
C THR A 86 13.00 -30.48 -19.78
N LEU A 87 12.70 -30.75 -21.05
CA LEU A 87 12.97 -29.84 -22.16
C LEU A 87 12.18 -28.56 -22.03
N VAL A 88 10.92 -28.62 -21.60
CA VAL A 88 10.08 -27.44 -21.37
C VAL A 88 10.62 -26.59 -20.22
N HIS A 89 11.10 -27.21 -19.13
CA HIS A 89 11.77 -26.48 -18.05
C HIS A 89 13.00 -25.71 -18.52
N GLN A 90 13.77 -26.26 -19.48
CA GLN A 90 14.99 -25.66 -20.02
C GLN A 90 14.74 -24.65 -21.14
N ALA A 91 13.76 -24.93 -22.00
CA ALA A 91 13.51 -24.19 -23.23
C ALA A 91 12.47 -23.07 -23.07
N MET A 92 11.74 -23.01 -21.96
CA MET A 92 10.80 -21.91 -21.77
C MET A 92 11.55 -20.60 -21.63
N PRO A 93 11.28 -19.62 -22.51
CA PRO A 93 11.96 -18.33 -22.47
C PRO A 93 11.71 -17.66 -21.12
N GLU A 94 12.69 -16.87 -20.66
CA GLU A 94 12.44 -15.89 -19.62
C GLU A 94 11.29 -14.98 -20.05
N THR A 95 10.51 -14.50 -19.07
CA THR A 95 9.40 -13.58 -19.37
C THR A 95 9.93 -12.39 -20.17
N ILE A 96 9.16 -11.95 -21.17
CA ILE A 96 9.57 -10.83 -22.03
C ILE A 96 9.71 -9.58 -21.17
N ILE A 97 8.80 -9.43 -20.20
CA ILE A 97 8.87 -8.41 -19.17
C ILE A 97 9.67 -8.97 -17.99
N SER A 98 10.75 -8.29 -17.62
CA SER A 98 11.52 -8.67 -16.43
C SER A 98 10.92 -8.02 -15.17
N SER A 99 11.12 -8.65 -14.00
CA SER A 99 10.74 -8.04 -12.72
C SER A 99 11.49 -6.74 -12.44
N VAL A 100 12.74 -6.63 -12.94
CA VAL A 100 13.55 -5.42 -12.85
C VAL A 100 12.89 -4.28 -13.63
N GLU A 101 12.48 -4.54 -14.88
CA GLU A 101 11.80 -3.56 -15.72
C GLU A 101 10.51 -3.04 -15.09
N VAL A 102 9.71 -3.93 -14.48
CA VAL A 102 8.49 -3.55 -13.74
C VAL A 102 8.79 -2.58 -12.61
N VAL A 103 9.88 -2.77 -11.88
CA VAL A 103 10.27 -1.92 -10.75
C VAL A 103 10.87 -0.60 -11.23
N GLU A 104 11.76 -0.64 -12.22
CA GLU A 104 12.43 0.54 -12.75
C GLU A 104 11.43 1.53 -13.36
N LYS A 105 10.41 1.04 -14.06
CA LYS A 105 9.38 1.87 -14.69
C LYS A 105 8.29 2.35 -13.74
N TYR A 106 8.17 1.75 -12.54
CA TYR A 106 7.09 2.08 -11.61
C TYR A 106 7.08 3.56 -11.21
N LYS A 107 8.25 4.09 -10.85
CA LYS A 107 8.35 5.48 -10.41
C LYS A 107 8.10 6.48 -11.56
N PRO A 108 8.86 6.47 -12.67
CA PRO A 108 8.72 7.47 -13.72
C PRO A 108 7.42 7.36 -14.52
N GLU A 109 6.86 6.16 -14.71
CA GLU A 109 5.68 5.98 -15.58
C GLU A 109 4.36 5.99 -14.81
N TYR A 110 4.33 5.39 -13.61
CA TYR A 110 3.07 5.20 -12.86
C TYR A 110 2.95 6.13 -11.66
N ALA A 111 3.96 6.16 -10.78
CA ALA A 111 3.90 6.96 -9.56
C ALA A 111 3.88 8.46 -9.85
N ASP A 112 4.68 8.93 -10.81
CA ASP A 112 4.74 10.35 -11.17
C ASP A 112 3.45 10.81 -11.88
N GLY A 113 2.81 9.95 -12.68
CA GLY A 113 1.50 10.22 -13.27
C GLY A 113 0.40 10.39 -12.23
N ILE A 114 0.32 9.48 -11.25
CA ILE A 114 -0.61 9.62 -10.11
C ILE A 114 -0.28 10.86 -9.28
N ARG A 115 1.02 11.13 -9.08
CA ARG A 115 1.49 12.28 -8.32
C ARG A 115 0.99 13.59 -8.91
N ALA A 116 1.15 13.78 -10.22
CA ALA A 116 0.63 14.95 -10.91
C ALA A 116 -0.88 15.16 -10.70
N GLU A 117 -1.67 14.09 -10.68
CA GLU A 117 -3.13 14.21 -10.51
C GLU A 117 -3.59 14.64 -9.11
N PHE A 118 -2.86 14.23 -8.06
CA PHE A 118 -3.22 14.54 -6.68
C PHE A 118 -2.52 15.78 -6.14
N GLU A 119 -1.26 16.04 -6.52
CA GLU A 119 -0.45 17.12 -5.96
C GLU A 119 -1.11 18.48 -6.20
N ASP A 120 -1.59 18.74 -7.41
CA ASP A 120 -2.28 20.00 -7.75
C ASP A 120 -3.57 20.22 -6.96
N LYS A 121 -4.22 19.15 -6.48
CA LYS A 121 -5.47 19.23 -5.71
C LYS A 121 -5.23 19.31 -4.21
N VAL A 122 -4.15 18.71 -3.74
CA VAL A 122 -3.86 18.54 -2.31
C VAL A 122 -2.88 19.60 -1.82
N ASN A 123 -1.83 19.91 -2.58
CA ASN A 123 -0.80 20.86 -2.18
C ASN A 123 -1.36 22.26 -1.90
N PRO A 124 -2.24 22.84 -2.74
CA PRO A 124 -2.83 24.15 -2.43
C PRO A 124 -3.66 24.16 -1.15
N LYS A 125 -4.34 23.05 -0.83
CA LYS A 125 -5.13 22.92 0.41
C LYS A 125 -4.23 22.80 1.63
N LEU A 126 -3.16 22.03 1.53
CA LEU A 126 -2.16 21.93 2.60
C LEU A 126 -1.45 23.26 2.82
N GLN A 127 -1.13 23.98 1.74
CA GLN A 127 -0.55 25.32 1.81
C GLN A 127 -1.51 26.32 2.45
N LEU A 128 -2.80 26.32 2.05
CA LEU A 128 -3.81 27.17 2.68
C LEU A 128 -3.97 26.84 4.17
N ALA A 129 -4.01 25.57 4.55
CA ALA A 129 -4.09 25.15 5.95
C ALA A 129 -2.87 25.63 6.75
N ARG A 130 -1.66 25.53 6.19
CA ARG A 130 -0.43 26.08 6.77
C ARG A 130 -0.56 27.57 7.00
N ASP A 131 -0.87 28.31 5.95
CA ASP A 131 -0.90 29.77 5.96
C ASP A 131 -1.97 30.28 6.94
N LEU A 132 -3.13 29.60 7.05
CA LEU A 132 -4.15 29.89 8.07
C LEU A 132 -3.64 29.68 9.50
N ILE A 133 -3.00 28.54 9.77
CA ILE A 133 -2.46 28.24 11.11
C ILE A 133 -1.40 29.27 11.49
N LEU A 134 -0.50 29.62 10.57
CA LEU A 134 0.53 30.62 10.82
C LEU A 134 -0.05 32.02 11.03
N SER A 135 -1.10 32.39 10.29
CA SER A 135 -1.80 33.68 10.46
C SER A 135 -2.46 33.76 11.83
N CYS A 136 -3.14 32.70 12.29
CA CYS A 136 -3.70 32.64 13.64
C CYS A 136 -2.63 32.82 14.74
N ILE A 137 -1.42 32.30 14.52
CA ILE A 137 -0.30 32.48 15.47
C ILE A 137 0.19 33.93 15.47
N ASP A 138 0.28 34.57 14.30
CA ASP A 138 0.66 35.98 14.19
C ASP A 138 -0.37 36.88 14.88
N ASP A 139 -1.67 36.67 14.61
CA ASP A 139 -2.76 37.42 15.24
C ASP A 139 -2.72 37.26 16.76
N HIS A 140 -2.59 36.03 17.25
CA HIS A 140 -2.51 35.78 18.68
C HIS A 140 -1.34 36.49 19.33
N LYS A 141 -0.15 36.50 18.69
CA LYS A 141 1.02 37.23 19.19
C LYS A 141 0.79 38.73 19.21
N GLU A 142 0.21 39.29 18.14
CA GLU A 142 -0.07 40.71 18.04
C GLU A 142 -1.07 41.16 19.10
N TYR A 143 -2.23 40.51 19.18
CA TYR A 143 -3.23 40.81 20.19
C TYR A 143 -2.71 40.55 21.60
N SER A 144 -1.98 39.44 21.83
CA SER A 144 -1.38 39.17 23.14
C SER A 144 -0.42 40.30 23.56
N SER A 145 0.45 40.72 22.64
CA SER A 145 1.38 41.83 22.90
C SER A 145 0.66 43.14 23.18
N ALA A 146 -0.45 43.44 22.50
CA ALA A 146 -1.18 44.68 22.66
C ALA A 146 -1.83 44.84 24.04
N TYR A 147 -2.21 43.73 24.69
CA TYR A 147 -2.87 43.76 26.01
C TYR A 147 -1.94 43.42 27.19
N ASN A 148 -0.68 43.03 26.92
CA ASN A 148 0.28 42.63 27.94
C ASN A 148 0.53 43.70 29.00
N ASP A 149 0.65 44.97 28.61
CA ASP A 149 0.94 46.06 29.55
C ASP A 149 -0.23 46.30 30.50
N ILE A 150 -1.46 46.34 29.98
CA ILE A 150 -2.68 46.47 30.79
C ILE A 150 -2.83 45.25 31.71
N TYR A 151 -2.59 44.04 31.21
CA TYR A 151 -2.65 42.83 32.02
C TYR A 151 -1.64 42.87 33.19
N ARG A 152 -0.41 43.33 32.93
CA ARG A 152 0.61 43.54 33.98
C ARG A 152 0.17 44.58 35.00
N GLU A 153 -0.30 45.74 34.56
CA GLU A 153 -0.79 46.80 35.46
C GLU A 153 -1.91 46.31 36.38
N ILE A 154 -2.89 45.58 35.85
CA ILE A 154 -3.98 45.02 36.66
C ILE A 154 -3.45 43.96 37.63
N THR A 155 -2.51 43.11 37.20
CA THR A 155 -1.87 42.10 38.06
C THR A 155 -1.10 42.75 39.21
N ASP A 156 -0.37 43.83 38.92
CA ASP A 156 0.37 44.61 39.91
C ASP A 156 -0.58 45.29 40.91
N LEU A 157 -1.68 45.88 40.44
CA LEU A 157 -2.70 46.48 41.28
C LEU A 157 -3.37 45.47 42.21
N VAL A 158 -3.71 44.28 41.70
CA VAL A 158 -4.30 43.21 42.51
C VAL A 158 -3.32 42.76 43.59
N THR A 159 -2.05 42.61 43.25
CA THR A 159 -0.98 42.24 44.19
C THR A 159 -0.79 43.31 45.27
N ALA A 160 -0.70 44.59 44.87
CA ALA A 160 -0.55 45.71 45.79
C ALA A 160 -1.76 45.86 46.74
N ASN A 161 -2.98 45.70 46.24
CA ASN A 161 -4.20 45.75 47.06
C ASN A 161 -4.24 44.63 48.11
N HIS A 162 -3.78 43.43 47.76
CA HIS A 162 -3.66 42.35 48.72
C HIS A 162 -2.61 42.65 49.79
N GLN A 163 -1.40 43.07 49.38
CA GLN A 163 -0.32 43.42 50.31
C GLN A 163 -0.69 44.56 51.27
N ALA A 164 -1.50 45.52 50.79
CA ALA A 164 -2.03 46.61 51.61
C ALA A 164 -3.24 46.21 52.49
N GLY A 165 -3.66 44.95 52.49
CA GLY A 165 -4.77 44.44 53.29
C GLY A 165 -6.17 44.85 52.82
N LYS A 166 -6.29 45.43 51.62
CA LYS A 166 -7.58 45.87 51.05
C LYS A 166 -8.41 44.70 50.52
N THR A 167 -7.77 43.59 50.17
CA THR A 167 -8.43 42.36 49.71
C THR A 167 -7.96 41.14 50.48
N ARG A 168 -8.88 40.22 50.77
CA ARG A 168 -8.60 38.96 51.50
C ARG A 168 -7.75 37.97 50.70
N TYR A 169 -7.85 38.00 49.37
CA TYR A 169 -7.14 37.10 48.45
C TYR A 169 -6.58 37.88 47.25
N ILE A 170 -5.55 37.31 46.62
CA ILE A 170 -5.08 37.75 45.30
C ILE A 170 -6.06 37.19 44.26
N MET A 171 -6.73 38.06 43.51
CA MET A 171 -7.66 37.64 42.45
C MET A 171 -6.87 37.20 41.23
N THR A 172 -7.06 35.96 40.76
CA THR A 172 -6.44 35.48 39.52
C THR A 172 -6.91 36.33 38.33
N GLN A 173 -5.96 36.93 37.63
CA GLN A 173 -6.21 37.62 36.37
C GLN A 173 -5.91 36.67 35.22
N ILE A 174 -6.68 36.77 34.15
CA ILE A 174 -6.52 35.97 32.93
C ILE A 174 -6.18 36.95 31.81
N HIS A 175 -5.18 36.65 30.98
CA HIS A 175 -4.89 37.52 29.84
C HIS A 175 -6.08 37.47 28.85
N PRO A 176 -6.54 38.60 28.28
CA PRO A 176 -7.72 38.63 27.42
C PRO A 176 -7.71 37.65 26.23
N THR A 177 -6.53 37.21 25.81
CA THR A 177 -6.31 36.29 24.69
C THR A 177 -6.03 34.84 25.09
N ASP A 178 -5.98 34.50 26.39
CA ASP A 178 -5.65 33.16 26.90
C ASP A 178 -6.70 32.08 26.58
N SER A 179 -7.90 32.50 26.16
CA SER A 179 -8.97 31.57 25.76
C SER A 179 -8.74 30.92 24.39
N ALA A 180 -7.80 31.43 23.59
CA ALA A 180 -7.46 30.88 22.29
C ALA A 180 -6.51 29.67 22.43
N GLN A 181 -7.08 28.45 22.49
CA GLN A 181 -6.29 27.22 22.52
C GLN A 181 -5.85 26.81 21.11
N VAL A 182 -4.54 26.80 20.86
CA VAL A 182 -3.96 26.23 19.62
C VAL A 182 -3.83 24.71 19.81
N PHE A 183 -4.47 23.92 18.95
CA PHE A 183 -4.52 22.46 19.05
C PHE A 183 -3.13 21.82 19.12
N GLY A 184 -2.94 20.91 20.08
CA GLY A 184 -1.77 20.04 20.17
C GLY A 184 -2.15 18.65 20.69
N ALA A 185 -2.17 17.64 19.81
CA ALA A 185 -2.03 16.23 20.21
C ALA A 185 -1.64 15.33 19.02
N THR A 186 -0.83 14.33 19.36
CA THR A 186 -0.14 13.31 18.56
C THR A 186 -1.05 12.44 17.70
N GLY A 187 -0.66 12.21 16.44
CA GLY A 187 -1.19 11.11 15.60
C GLY A 187 -1.47 11.43 14.13
N THR A 188 -0.53 12.06 13.39
CA THR A 188 -0.80 12.56 12.04
C THR A 188 0.11 11.97 10.94
N ILE A 189 -0.52 11.64 9.81
CA ILE A 189 0.05 11.05 8.59
C ILE A 189 1.13 11.98 8.00
N SER A 190 2.18 11.42 7.34
CA SER A 190 3.45 12.10 7.02
C SER A 190 3.39 13.47 6.33
N GLY A 191 2.33 13.77 5.56
CA GLY A 191 2.12 15.10 4.96
C GLY A 191 1.81 16.20 5.98
N VAL A 192 1.10 15.85 7.06
CA VAL A 192 0.80 16.75 8.18
C VAL A 192 1.98 16.88 9.14
N ARG A 193 2.91 15.92 9.14
CA ARG A 193 4.16 16.03 9.90
C ARG A 193 5.03 17.19 9.43
N LYS A 194 5.19 17.38 8.12
CA LYS A 194 5.91 18.55 7.56
C LYS A 194 5.21 19.87 7.91
N LEU A 195 3.87 19.88 7.91
CA LEU A 195 3.07 21.03 8.34
C LEU A 195 3.33 21.36 9.81
N LEU A 196 3.27 20.35 10.70
CA LEU A 196 3.53 20.51 12.13
C LEU A 196 4.99 20.89 12.42
N GLU A 197 5.95 20.35 11.66
CA GLU A 197 7.36 20.75 11.72
C GLU A 197 7.56 22.21 11.29
N GLN A 198 6.87 22.67 10.24
CA GLN A 198 6.90 24.07 9.80
C GLN A 198 6.25 25.00 10.82
N VAL A 199 5.11 24.61 11.41
CA VAL A 199 4.45 25.35 12.50
C VAL A 199 5.36 25.42 13.73
N SER A 200 5.98 24.30 14.11
CA SER A 200 6.96 24.25 15.20
C SER A 200 8.16 25.15 14.94
N GLN A 201 8.77 25.07 13.75
CA GLN A 201 9.88 25.95 13.36
C GLN A 201 9.48 27.43 13.34
N TYR A 202 8.26 27.76 12.93
CA TYR A 202 7.72 29.12 12.99
C TYR A 202 7.59 29.65 14.41
N THR A 203 7.14 28.81 15.35
CA THR A 203 7.10 29.20 16.78
C THR A 203 8.49 29.52 17.34
N PHE A 204 9.56 28.94 16.78
CA PHE A 204 10.97 29.24 17.12
C PHE A 204 11.62 30.32 16.22
N GLY A 205 10.83 31.07 15.44
CA GLY A 205 11.31 32.24 14.70
C GLY A 205 11.67 32.01 13.23
N ASN A 206 11.49 30.80 12.68
CA ASN A 206 11.76 30.52 11.27
C ASN A 206 10.50 30.75 10.40
N LYS A 207 10.53 31.77 9.53
CA LYS A 207 9.44 32.00 8.57
C LYS A 207 9.66 31.22 7.26
N PRO A 208 8.71 30.39 6.80
CA PRO A 208 8.74 29.82 5.46
C PRO A 208 8.82 30.93 4.39
N ARG A 209 9.65 30.74 3.36
CA ARG A 209 9.86 31.75 2.31
C ARG A 209 8.60 32.08 1.50
N ASP A 210 7.65 31.16 1.46
CA ASP A 210 6.42 31.20 0.67
C ASP A 210 5.16 31.41 1.52
N TYR A 211 5.32 31.80 2.79
CA TYR A 211 4.21 32.11 3.69
C TYR A 211 3.44 33.35 3.21
N LYS A 212 2.12 33.26 3.20
CA LYS A 212 1.19 34.38 2.96
C LYS A 212 0.25 34.53 4.15
N TYR A 213 0.22 35.72 4.74
CA TYR A 213 -0.73 36.04 5.79
C TYR A 213 -2.16 36.10 5.24
N ILE A 214 -3.11 35.56 6.02
CA ILE A 214 -4.54 35.49 5.69
C ILE A 214 -5.31 36.17 6.83
N ASP A 215 -5.72 37.41 6.58
CA ASP A 215 -6.46 38.28 7.51
C ASP A 215 -7.87 37.73 7.85
N VAL A 216 -8.54 37.14 6.86
CA VAL A 216 -9.88 36.54 7.04
C VAL A 216 -9.90 35.15 6.41
N ALA A 217 -10.29 34.15 7.20
CA ALA A 217 -10.43 32.79 6.71
C ALA A 217 -11.45 32.74 5.56
N PRO A 218 -11.12 32.13 4.41
CA PRO A 218 -12.04 32.09 3.28
C PRO A 218 -13.29 31.28 3.65
N THR A 219 -14.45 31.94 3.68
CA THR A 219 -15.75 31.29 3.93
C THR A 219 -16.19 30.53 2.69
N THR A 220 -16.19 29.20 2.74
CA THR A 220 -16.69 28.34 1.65
C THR A 220 -18.22 28.35 1.64
N THR A 221 -18.86 29.28 0.93
CA THR A 221 -20.31 29.21 0.66
C THR A 221 -20.67 28.76 -0.75
N GLU A 222 -19.71 28.60 -1.67
CA GLU A 222 -20.01 27.99 -2.97
C GLU A 222 -19.97 26.46 -2.88
N LYS A 223 -21.15 25.86 -3.09
CA LYS A 223 -21.29 24.43 -3.36
C LYS A 223 -20.42 24.07 -4.55
N VAL A 224 -19.25 23.49 -4.29
CA VAL A 224 -18.44 22.85 -5.32
C VAL A 224 -19.17 21.59 -5.77
N GLY A 225 -19.96 21.73 -6.83
CA GLY A 225 -20.72 20.64 -7.43
C GLY A 225 -21.45 21.09 -8.68
N LYS A 226 -20.74 21.05 -9.81
CA LYS A 226 -21.24 20.55 -11.10
C LYS A 226 -20.09 19.86 -11.83
#